data_AF-A0A0K0DF53-F1
#
_entry.id   AF-A0A0K0DF53-F1
#
_cell.length_a   1.000
_cell.length_b   1.000
_cell.length_c   1.000
_cell.angle_alpha   90.00
_cell.angle_beta   90.00
_cell.angle_gamma   90.00
#
_symmetry.space_group_name_H-M   'P 1'
#
loop_
_entity.id
_entity.type
_entity.pdbx_description
1 polymer ?
#
loop_
_entity_poly.entity_id
_entity_poly.type
_entity_poly.pdbx_seq_one_letter_code
_entity_poly.pdbx_strand_id
1 'polypeptide(L)'
;MLESSIQFPLVFPVALVLALVWGESLNYYYWRLFWNIPQPNSSESLGILIVADPQLVGFRNENHMIGPLTRWDCDRFLSKGFSYALSATNPDVIVFLGDLFDEGVEASESEIEWTLSRFRNIFNSQFPKIFISGDNDVGGEMEPVQSVLTTRFRSTFTNSFPVSSALFNHLTFTEAGMLEPDLILSAHDHKVSFCFIAGFLFFIL
;
A
#
# COMPACT_ATOMS: atom_id res chain seq x y z
N MET A 1 -2.02 41.34 40.60
CA MET A 1 -3.02 40.42 40.03
C MET A 1 -3.50 41.03 38.73
N LEU A 2 -2.90 40.64 37.62
CA LEU A 2 -3.39 40.95 36.28
C LEU A 2 -3.34 39.63 35.53
N GLU A 3 -4.51 39.26 35.04
CA GLU A 3 -4.96 37.91 34.75
C GLU A 3 -4.28 37.31 33.53
N SER A 4 -4.06 36.00 33.63
CA SER A 4 -3.58 35.05 32.63
C SER A 4 -4.57 34.83 31.47
N SER A 5 -4.95 35.90 30.76
CA SER A 5 -5.93 35.85 29.67
C SER A 5 -5.33 35.58 28.28
N ILE A 6 -4.00 35.44 28.16
CA ILE A 6 -3.29 35.27 26.88
C ILE A 6 -3.21 33.80 26.41
N GLN A 7 -3.56 32.79 27.20
CA GLN A 7 -3.07 31.43 26.92
C GLN A 7 -4.05 30.43 26.29
N PHE A 8 -5.35 30.72 26.12
CA PHE A 8 -6.29 29.73 25.54
C PHE A 8 -6.53 29.81 24.02
N PRO A 9 -6.75 30.98 23.39
CA PRO A 9 -7.17 31.02 21.99
C PRO A 9 -6.03 30.74 21.00
N LEU A 10 -4.77 30.90 21.41
CA LEU A 10 -3.59 30.65 20.55
C LEU A 10 -3.02 29.24 20.70
N VAL A 11 -3.25 28.56 21.82
CA VAL A 11 -2.69 27.22 22.07
C VAL A 11 -3.30 26.17 21.14
N PHE A 12 -4.62 26.23 20.93
CA PHE A 12 -5.29 25.23 20.09
C PHE A 12 -4.89 25.30 18.61
N PRO A 13 -4.87 26.49 17.94
CA PRO A 13 -4.37 26.59 16.57
C PRO A 13 -2.90 26.20 16.43
N VAL A 14 -2.05 26.57 17.39
CA VAL A 14 -0.64 26.19 17.37
C VAL A 14 -0.48 24.68 17.51
N ALA A 15 -1.20 24.05 18.45
CA ALA A 15 -1.20 22.60 18.60
C ALA A 15 -1.69 21.88 17.34
N LEU A 16 -2.74 22.41 16.68
CA LEU A 16 -3.24 21.87 15.43
C LEU A 16 -2.19 21.96 14.31
N VAL A 17 -1.54 23.12 14.13
CA VAL A 17 -0.47 23.29 13.14
C VAL A 17 0.69 22.34 13.41
N LEU A 18 1.10 22.20 14.68
CA LEU A 18 2.17 21.26 15.05
C LEU A 18 1.77 19.81 14.77
N ALA A 19 0.53 19.42 15.06
CA ALA A 19 0.00 18.09 14.76
C ALA A 19 -0.02 17.82 13.24
N LEU A 20 -0.46 18.80 12.44
CA LEU A 20 -0.45 18.69 10.98
C LEU A 20 0.97 18.58 10.43
N VAL A 21 1.90 19.41 10.88
CA VAL A 21 3.31 19.34 10.46
C VAL A 21 3.95 18.01 10.86
N TRP A 22 3.62 17.51 12.06
CA TRP A 22 4.07 16.21 12.51
C TRP A 22 3.53 15.10 11.60
N GLY A 23 2.21 14.99 11.46
CA GLY A 23 1.56 13.93 10.69
C GLY A 23 1.88 13.96 9.19
N GLU A 24 1.92 15.15 8.58
CA GLU A 24 2.12 15.29 7.14
C GLU A 24 3.59 15.18 6.72
N SER A 25 4.55 15.41 7.61
CA SER A 25 5.96 15.54 7.21
C SER A 25 6.93 14.94 8.21
N LEU A 26 6.99 15.43 9.45
CA LEU A 26 8.07 15.04 10.37
C LEU A 26 8.03 13.56 10.75
N ASN A 27 6.83 12.97 10.85
CA ASN A 27 6.66 11.56 11.21
C ASN A 27 7.42 10.63 10.24
N TYR A 28 7.30 10.86 8.94
CA TYR A 28 7.97 10.04 7.92
C TYR A 28 9.50 10.13 8.03
N TYR A 29 10.04 11.34 8.22
CA TYR A 29 11.48 11.52 8.41
C TYR A 29 11.97 10.87 9.71
N TYR A 30 11.22 11.02 10.80
CA TYR A 30 11.56 10.45 12.09
C TYR A 30 11.65 8.93 12.01
N TRP A 31 10.62 8.25 11.49
CA TRP A 31 10.61 6.78 11.40
C TRP A 31 11.64 6.22 10.43
N ARG A 32 11.93 6.95 9.35
CA ARG A 32 12.99 6.56 8.42
C ARG A 32 14.35 6.39 9.11
N LEU A 33 14.64 7.15 10.17
CA LEU A 33 15.88 7.02 10.94
C LEU A 33 15.99 5.68 11.70
N PHE A 34 14.87 5.00 11.93
CA PHE A 34 14.81 3.73 12.64
C PHE A 34 14.67 2.53 11.69
N TRP A 35 14.57 2.75 10.37
CA TRP A 35 14.54 1.67 9.40
C TRP A 35 15.90 0.99 9.33
N ASN A 36 15.92 -0.32 9.57
CA ASN A 36 17.10 -1.14 9.36
C ASN A 36 17.16 -1.57 7.89
N ILE A 37 17.81 -0.76 7.05
CA ILE A 37 17.93 -1.04 5.62
C ILE A 37 19.19 -1.89 5.37
N PRO A 38 19.04 -3.16 4.92
CA PRO A 38 20.17 -4.01 4.63
C PRO A 38 21.05 -3.36 3.55
N GLN A 39 22.35 -3.34 3.79
CA GLN A 39 23.30 -2.90 2.76
C GLN A 39 23.65 -4.08 1.85
N PRO A 40 23.79 -3.85 0.54
CA PRO A 40 24.20 -4.90 -0.38
C PRO A 40 25.58 -5.44 0.02
N ASN A 41 25.73 -6.77 0.05
CA ASN A 41 27.00 -7.42 0.40
C ASN A 41 28.04 -7.33 -0.74
N SER A 42 27.56 -7.11 -1.97
CA SER A 42 28.37 -6.99 -3.19
C SER A 42 27.64 -6.17 -4.24
N SER A 43 28.35 -5.74 -5.29
CA SER A 43 27.75 -5.10 -6.47
C SER A 43 26.82 -6.01 -7.27
N GLU A 44 26.82 -7.31 -6.97
CA GLU A 44 25.94 -8.30 -7.57
C GLU A 44 24.70 -8.56 -6.70
N SER A 45 24.58 -7.95 -5.53
CA SER A 45 23.41 -8.18 -4.65
C SER A 45 22.12 -7.68 -5.29
N LEU A 46 21.05 -8.44 -5.10
CA LEU A 46 19.72 -8.10 -5.62
C LEU A 46 18.89 -7.36 -4.57
N GLY A 47 18.54 -6.10 -4.86
CA GLY A 47 17.63 -5.31 -4.04
C GLY A 47 16.17 -5.61 -4.40
N ILE A 48 15.42 -6.23 -3.50
CA ILE A 48 13.98 -6.44 -3.65
C ILE A 48 13.25 -5.56 -2.65
N LEU A 49 12.37 -4.68 -3.13
CA LEU A 49 11.41 -3.98 -2.27
C LEU A 49 10.09 -4.74 -2.29
N ILE A 50 9.64 -5.19 -1.12
CA ILE A 50 8.36 -5.85 -0.95
C ILE A 50 7.33 -4.82 -0.48
N VAL A 51 6.18 -4.78 -1.15
CA VAL A 51 5.03 -3.96 -0.77
C VAL A 51 3.87 -4.90 -0.53
N ALA A 52 3.47 -5.05 0.73
CA ALA A 52 2.36 -5.92 1.11
C ALA A 52 1.12 -5.09 1.44
N ASP A 53 -0.05 -5.66 1.12
CA ASP A 53 -1.37 -5.20 1.57
C ASP A 53 -1.62 -3.68 1.39
N PRO A 54 -1.49 -3.12 0.16
CA PRO A 54 -1.78 -1.70 -0.06
C PRO A 54 -3.21 -1.29 0.26
N GLN A 55 -4.19 -2.21 0.10
CA GLN A 55 -5.63 -2.03 0.32
C GLN A 55 -6.14 -0.66 -0.16
N LEU A 56 -5.90 -0.34 -1.43
CA LEU A 56 -6.27 0.97 -1.94
C LEU A 56 -7.80 1.15 -1.90
N VAL A 57 -8.24 2.08 -1.06
CA VAL A 57 -9.65 2.37 -0.81
C VAL A 57 -10.38 2.76 -2.10
N GLY A 58 -11.50 2.08 -2.35
CA GLY A 58 -12.36 2.28 -3.52
C GLY A 58 -13.47 3.34 -3.32
N PHE A 59 -14.64 3.05 -3.87
CA PHE A 59 -15.77 3.98 -3.97
C PHE A 59 -17.09 3.44 -3.38
N ARG A 60 -17.13 2.18 -2.90
CA ARG A 60 -18.35 1.49 -2.47
C ARG A 60 -18.61 1.62 -0.98
N ASN A 61 -17.61 1.28 -0.17
CA ASN A 61 -17.77 1.03 1.26
C ASN A 61 -17.64 2.30 2.10
N GLU A 62 -17.04 3.34 1.53
CA GLU A 62 -16.90 4.64 2.15
C GLU A 62 -18.18 5.49 2.06
N ASN A 63 -18.53 6.17 3.16
CA ASN A 63 -19.65 7.11 3.17
C ASN A 63 -19.39 8.24 2.16
N HIS A 64 -20.34 8.48 1.26
CA HIS A 64 -20.22 9.43 0.15
C HIS A 64 -19.77 10.85 0.54
N MET A 65 -20.07 11.30 1.75
CA MET A 65 -19.68 12.64 2.22
C MET A 65 -18.21 12.76 2.63
N ILE A 66 -17.62 11.68 3.15
CA ILE A 66 -16.24 11.64 3.65
C ILE A 66 -15.30 10.87 2.73
N GLY A 67 -15.83 9.98 1.88
CA GLY A 67 -15.05 9.12 1.00
C GLY A 67 -14.04 9.87 0.12
N PRO A 68 -14.33 11.06 -0.44
CA PRO A 68 -13.31 11.83 -1.15
C PRO A 68 -12.12 12.24 -0.26
N LEU A 69 -12.38 12.60 0.99
CA LEU A 69 -11.34 12.96 1.95
C LEU A 69 -10.56 11.72 2.39
N THR A 70 -11.25 10.61 2.69
CA THR A 70 -10.62 9.33 3.03
C THR A 70 -9.67 8.90 1.91
N ARG A 71 -10.15 8.84 0.66
CA ARG A 71 -9.32 8.49 -0.50
C ARG A 71 -8.13 9.44 -0.67
N TRP A 72 -8.33 10.74 -0.53
CA TRP A 72 -7.25 11.71 -0.64
C TRP A 72 -6.17 11.51 0.42
N ASP A 73 -6.57 11.23 1.66
CA ASP A 73 -5.67 10.99 2.78
C ASP A 73 -4.91 9.68 2.61
N CYS A 74 -5.62 8.57 2.35
CA CYS A 74 -4.98 7.27 2.18
C CYS A 74 -4.07 7.25 0.91
N ASP A 75 -4.43 7.92 -0.19
CA ASP A 75 -3.58 8.06 -1.39
C ASP A 75 -2.26 8.78 -1.07
N ARG A 76 -2.33 9.88 -0.31
CA ARG A 76 -1.14 10.62 0.11
C ARG A 76 -0.29 9.81 1.06
N PHE A 77 -0.92 9.08 1.98
CA PHE A 77 -0.21 8.23 2.93
C PHE A 77 0.59 7.15 2.20
N LEU A 78 -0.04 6.41 1.29
CA LEU A 78 0.60 5.37 0.48
C LEU A 78 1.69 5.95 -0.42
N SER A 79 1.40 7.06 -1.11
CA SER A 79 2.34 7.67 -2.07
C SER A 79 3.60 8.18 -1.37
N LYS A 80 3.45 8.83 -0.20
CA LYS A 80 4.61 9.25 0.60
C LYS A 80 5.39 8.05 1.11
N GLY A 81 4.72 7.09 1.75
CA GLY A 81 5.37 5.90 2.31
C GLY A 81 6.20 5.16 1.25
N PHE A 82 5.60 4.93 0.09
CA PHE A 82 6.27 4.31 -1.06
C PHE A 82 7.45 5.15 -1.57
N SER A 83 7.29 6.47 -1.72
CA SER A 83 8.37 7.36 -2.16
C SER A 83 9.57 7.33 -1.19
N TYR A 84 9.31 7.36 0.12
CA TYR A 84 10.37 7.24 1.12
C TYR A 84 11.04 5.88 1.08
N ALA A 85 10.27 4.79 1.00
CA ALA A 85 10.82 3.43 0.87
C ALA A 85 11.73 3.32 -0.36
N LEU A 86 11.26 3.74 -1.55
CA LEU A 86 12.06 3.76 -2.76
C LEU A 86 13.35 4.58 -2.63
N SER A 87 13.25 5.77 -2.04
CA SER A 87 14.41 6.66 -1.86
C SER A 87 15.45 6.08 -0.91
N ALA A 88 15.04 5.20 0.00
CA ALA A 88 15.89 4.66 1.05
C ALA A 88 16.49 3.30 0.65
N THR A 89 15.77 2.49 -0.15
CA THR A 89 16.20 1.15 -0.55
C THR A 89 16.81 1.09 -1.95
N ASN A 90 16.42 1.99 -2.87
CA ASN A 90 16.84 1.99 -4.29
C ASN A 90 16.86 0.56 -4.89
N PRO A 91 15.70 -0.12 -4.97
CA PRO A 91 15.64 -1.54 -5.30
C PRO A 91 15.89 -1.79 -6.80
N ASP A 92 16.17 -3.04 -7.15
CA ASP A 92 16.22 -3.49 -8.55
C ASP A 92 14.83 -3.92 -9.06
N VAL A 93 13.99 -4.45 -8.17
CA VAL A 93 12.62 -4.89 -8.45
C VAL A 93 11.69 -4.64 -7.26
N ILE A 94 10.43 -4.38 -7.55
CA ILE A 94 9.37 -4.21 -6.56
C ILE A 94 8.41 -5.39 -6.67
N VAL A 95 8.07 -6.01 -5.54
CA VAL A 95 7.12 -7.12 -5.49
C VAL A 95 5.93 -6.71 -4.63
N PHE A 96 4.74 -6.72 -5.22
CA PHE A 96 3.47 -6.51 -4.55
C PHE A 96 2.85 -7.85 -4.14
N LEU A 97 2.55 -8.03 -2.86
CA LEU A 97 2.13 -9.31 -2.27
C LEU A 97 0.61 -9.48 -2.10
N GLY A 98 -0.19 -8.86 -2.96
CA GLY A 98 -1.64 -8.99 -2.92
C GLY A 98 -2.36 -7.93 -2.12
N ASP A 99 -3.68 -8.05 -2.10
CA ASP A 99 -4.64 -7.12 -1.51
C ASP A 99 -4.38 -5.68 -1.97
N LEU A 100 -4.24 -5.54 -3.29
CA LEU A 100 -3.92 -4.24 -3.89
C LEU A 100 -5.07 -3.27 -3.73
N PHE A 101 -6.31 -3.77 -3.82
CA PHE A 101 -7.54 -2.99 -3.70
C PHE A 101 -8.40 -3.51 -2.53
N ASP A 102 -8.97 -2.58 -1.76
CA ASP A 102 -9.92 -2.91 -0.68
C ASP A 102 -11.27 -3.45 -1.22
N GLU A 103 -11.65 -3.01 -2.41
CA GLU A 103 -12.95 -3.31 -3.03
C GLU A 103 -12.79 -4.08 -4.36
N GLY A 104 -11.68 -4.79 -4.55
CA GLY A 104 -11.35 -5.43 -5.82
C GLY A 104 -12.44 -6.42 -6.29
N VAL A 105 -13.01 -7.22 -5.38
CA VAL A 105 -14.07 -8.18 -5.71
C VAL A 105 -15.41 -7.52 -6.07
N GLU A 106 -15.79 -6.45 -5.37
CA GLU A 106 -17.15 -5.87 -5.42
C GLU A 106 -17.29 -4.68 -6.39
N ALA A 107 -16.17 -4.06 -6.76
CA ALA A 107 -16.15 -2.87 -7.60
C ALA A 107 -16.59 -3.17 -9.05
N SER A 108 -17.32 -2.22 -9.65
CA SER A 108 -17.63 -2.24 -11.07
C SER A 108 -16.38 -2.01 -11.93
N GLU A 109 -16.44 -2.37 -13.21
CA GLU A 109 -15.32 -2.15 -14.14
C GLU A 109 -14.85 -0.69 -14.20
N SER A 110 -15.76 0.28 -14.12
CA SER A 110 -15.39 1.71 -14.09
C SER A 110 -14.75 2.12 -12.77
N GLU A 111 -15.22 1.58 -11.64
CA GLU A 111 -14.63 1.85 -10.32
C GLU A 111 -13.21 1.25 -10.25
N ILE A 112 -13.02 0.04 -10.80
CA ILE A 112 -11.71 -0.58 -10.96
C ILE A 112 -10.79 0.30 -11.82
N GLU A 113 -11.27 0.83 -12.95
CA GLU A 113 -10.45 1.69 -13.81
C GLU A 113 -9.98 2.97 -13.07
N TRP A 114 -10.87 3.60 -12.30
CA TRP A 114 -10.53 4.78 -11.50
C TRP A 114 -9.54 4.45 -10.38
N THR A 115 -9.78 3.37 -9.65
CA THR A 115 -8.89 2.91 -8.57
C THR A 115 -7.53 2.50 -9.12
N LEU A 116 -7.48 1.84 -10.27
CA LEU A 116 -6.24 1.48 -10.97
C LEU A 116 -5.45 2.71 -11.42
N SER A 117 -6.13 3.76 -11.92
CA SER A 117 -5.48 5.03 -12.27
C SER A 117 -4.80 5.65 -11.05
N ARG A 118 -5.48 5.66 -9.90
CA ARG A 118 -4.91 6.11 -8.62
C ARG A 118 -3.72 5.25 -8.19
N PHE A 119 -3.88 3.92 -8.23
CA PHE A 119 -2.81 2.98 -7.90
C PHE A 119 -1.54 3.25 -8.72
N ARG A 120 -1.68 3.40 -10.05
CA ARG A 120 -0.55 3.69 -10.94
C ARG A 120 0.14 5.02 -10.62
N ASN A 121 -0.62 6.04 -10.19
CA ASN A 121 -0.05 7.32 -9.78
C ASN A 121 0.67 7.23 -8.42
N ILE A 122 0.08 6.53 -7.46
CA ILE A 122 0.64 6.33 -6.10
C ILE A 122 1.95 5.55 -6.17
N PHE A 123 1.94 4.42 -6.89
CA PHE A 123 3.06 3.49 -7.00
C PHE A 123 3.89 3.71 -8.26
N ASN A 124 3.92 4.94 -8.78
CA ASN A 124 4.71 5.26 -9.97
C ASN A 124 6.22 5.16 -9.68
N SER A 125 6.93 4.38 -10.49
CA SER A 125 8.39 4.24 -10.39
C SER A 125 8.96 3.67 -11.68
N GLN A 126 10.26 3.92 -11.91
CA GLN A 126 11.01 3.36 -13.05
C GLN A 126 11.39 1.89 -12.87
N PHE A 127 11.27 1.36 -11.65
CA PHE A 127 11.67 0.00 -11.34
C PHE A 127 10.62 -1.01 -11.84
N PRO A 128 11.07 -2.18 -12.34
CA PRO A 128 10.19 -3.29 -12.66
C PRO A 128 9.36 -3.72 -11.46
N LYS A 129 8.12 -4.15 -11.73
CA LYS A 129 7.11 -4.51 -10.74
C LYS A 129 6.57 -5.90 -11.03
N ILE A 130 6.44 -6.69 -9.98
CA ILE A 130 5.82 -7.99 -9.96
C ILE A 130 4.61 -7.89 -9.04
N PHE A 131 3.47 -8.40 -9.48
CA PHE A 131 2.21 -8.38 -8.77
C PHE A 131 1.75 -9.81 -8.55
N ILE A 132 1.35 -10.08 -7.32
CA ILE A 132 0.66 -11.29 -6.89
C ILE A 132 -0.71 -10.84 -6.37
N SER A 133 -1.77 -11.61 -6.64
CA SER A 133 -3.11 -11.29 -6.15
C SER A 133 -3.31 -11.76 -4.72
N GLY A 134 -4.03 -10.96 -3.93
CA GLY A 134 -4.62 -11.38 -2.66
C GLY A 134 -6.10 -11.76 -2.83
N ASP A 135 -6.76 -12.12 -1.73
CA ASP A 135 -8.18 -12.49 -1.73
C ASP A 135 -9.08 -11.29 -2.04
N ASN A 136 -8.70 -10.06 -1.65
CA ASN A 136 -9.49 -8.86 -2.02
C ASN A 136 -9.39 -8.52 -3.51
N ASP A 137 -8.43 -9.11 -4.23
CA ASP A 137 -8.25 -8.90 -5.67
C ASP A 137 -9.01 -9.95 -6.52
N VAL A 138 -9.09 -11.20 -6.05
CA VAL A 138 -9.60 -12.35 -6.84
C VAL A 138 -10.64 -13.23 -6.13
N GLY A 139 -11.02 -12.89 -4.90
CA GLY A 139 -11.78 -13.73 -3.98
C GLY A 139 -10.91 -14.79 -3.28
N GLY A 140 -11.51 -15.59 -2.40
CA GLY A 140 -10.81 -16.67 -1.69
C GLY A 140 -10.90 -16.61 -0.17
N GLU A 141 -11.54 -15.60 0.41
CA GLU A 141 -11.80 -15.50 1.86
C GLU A 141 -13.05 -16.31 2.25
N MET A 142 -14.23 -15.82 1.86
CA MET A 142 -15.53 -16.48 2.10
C MET A 142 -16.10 -17.10 0.82
N GLU A 143 -15.86 -16.47 -0.31
CA GLU A 143 -16.20 -16.93 -1.65
C GLU A 143 -15.03 -17.67 -2.31
N PRO A 144 -15.30 -18.63 -3.21
CA PRO A 144 -14.23 -19.27 -3.97
C PRO A 144 -13.52 -18.24 -4.88
N VAL A 145 -12.25 -18.50 -5.16
CA VAL A 145 -11.47 -17.74 -6.16
C VAL A 145 -12.23 -17.69 -7.48
N GLN A 146 -12.45 -16.49 -8.01
CA GLN A 146 -13.28 -16.28 -9.19
C GLN A 146 -12.41 -16.14 -10.44
N SER A 147 -12.61 -17.02 -11.42
CA SER A 147 -11.82 -17.05 -12.66
C SER A 147 -11.86 -15.72 -13.45
N VAL A 148 -12.98 -15.02 -13.39
CA VAL A 148 -13.14 -13.68 -14.02
C VAL A 148 -12.23 -12.65 -13.35
N LEU A 149 -12.15 -12.65 -12.02
CA LEU A 149 -11.34 -11.71 -11.26
C LEU A 149 -9.84 -12.02 -11.44
N THR A 150 -9.46 -13.30 -11.42
CA THR A 150 -8.09 -13.74 -11.73
C THR A 150 -7.67 -13.30 -13.14
N THR A 151 -8.56 -13.42 -14.12
CA THR A 151 -8.29 -13.01 -15.51
C THR A 151 -8.11 -11.48 -15.60
N ARG A 152 -8.98 -10.72 -14.94
CA ARG A 152 -8.90 -9.25 -14.87
C ARG A 152 -7.62 -8.79 -14.17
N PHE A 153 -7.23 -9.44 -13.07
CA PHE A 153 -6.00 -9.13 -12.37
C PHE A 153 -4.78 -9.32 -13.29
N ARG A 154 -4.68 -10.48 -13.94
CA ARG A 154 -3.57 -10.81 -14.86
C ARG A 154 -3.50 -9.88 -16.08
N SER A 155 -4.64 -9.38 -16.58
CA SER A 155 -4.65 -8.43 -17.69
C SER A 155 -4.33 -7.00 -17.24
N THR A 156 -4.62 -6.67 -15.99
CA THR A 156 -4.44 -5.32 -15.41
C THR A 156 -3.01 -5.09 -14.91
N PHE A 157 -2.44 -6.09 -14.25
CA PHE A 157 -1.16 -6.05 -13.57
C PHE A 157 -0.14 -6.95 -14.28
N THR A 158 0.53 -6.37 -15.28
CA THR A 158 1.56 -7.09 -16.03
C THR A 158 2.89 -7.07 -15.27
N ASN A 159 3.42 -8.26 -14.98
CA ASN A 159 4.73 -8.42 -14.39
C ASN A 159 5.84 -7.98 -15.34
N SER A 160 6.80 -7.25 -14.79
CA SER A 160 8.00 -6.79 -15.49
C SER A 160 9.23 -7.17 -14.69
N PHE A 161 10.31 -7.51 -15.40
CA PHE A 161 11.56 -8.01 -14.81
C PHE A 161 12.75 -7.17 -15.30
N PRO A 162 13.79 -6.97 -14.47
CA PRO A 162 14.99 -6.25 -14.92
C PRO A 162 15.76 -7.03 -15.98
N VAL A 163 16.30 -6.32 -16.97
CA VAL A 163 16.98 -6.91 -18.13
C VAL A 163 18.43 -7.33 -17.82
N SER A 164 19.03 -6.82 -16.74
CA SER A 164 20.49 -6.63 -16.67
C SER A 164 21.21 -7.21 -15.45
N SER A 165 20.63 -8.14 -14.68
CA SER A 165 21.39 -8.85 -13.63
C SER A 165 21.45 -10.34 -13.93
N ALA A 166 22.64 -10.93 -13.88
CA ALA A 166 22.82 -12.37 -14.05
C ALA A 166 22.03 -13.17 -12.98
N LEU A 167 21.77 -12.57 -11.81
CA LEU A 167 20.93 -13.15 -10.77
C LEU A 167 19.45 -13.23 -11.17
N PHE A 168 18.91 -12.30 -11.94
CA PHE A 168 17.52 -12.39 -12.41
C PHE A 168 17.29 -13.59 -13.33
N ASN A 169 18.33 -14.05 -14.06
CA ASN A 169 18.24 -15.27 -14.85
C ASN A 169 18.04 -16.53 -13.99
N HIS A 170 18.30 -16.44 -12.68
CA HIS A 170 18.17 -17.53 -11.72
C HIS A 170 16.97 -17.34 -10.77
N LEU A 171 16.24 -16.24 -10.89
CA LEU A 171 15.12 -15.91 -10.03
C LEU A 171 13.81 -16.39 -10.69
N THR A 172 13.12 -17.32 -10.04
CA THR A 172 11.80 -17.79 -10.47
C THR A 172 10.76 -17.36 -9.45
N PHE A 173 9.73 -16.64 -9.90
CA PHE A 173 8.54 -16.37 -9.10
C PHE A 173 7.46 -17.38 -9.46
N THR A 174 6.99 -18.11 -8.45
CA THR A 174 5.88 -19.04 -8.58
C THR A 174 4.80 -18.62 -7.61
N GLU A 175 3.67 -18.20 -8.14
CA GLU A 175 2.44 -18.06 -7.36
C GLU A 175 1.87 -19.46 -7.12
N ALA A 176 1.82 -19.89 -5.86
CA ALA A 176 1.19 -21.13 -5.46
C ALA A 176 -0.07 -20.81 -4.65
N GLY A 177 -1.23 -20.87 -5.30
CA GLY A 177 -2.52 -20.73 -4.61
C GLY A 177 -2.86 -22.01 -3.86
N MET A 178 -3.21 -21.90 -2.57
CA MET A 178 -3.54 -23.05 -1.72
C MET A 178 -5.00 -23.56 -1.91
N LEU A 179 -5.74 -23.03 -2.89
CA LEU A 179 -7.19 -23.26 -2.98
C LEU A 179 -7.60 -23.87 -4.33
N GLU A 180 -7.66 -25.21 -4.36
CA GLU A 180 -8.72 -25.92 -5.09
C GLU A 180 -10.06 -25.74 -4.33
N PRO A 181 -11.23 -25.91 -4.98
CA PRO A 181 -12.52 -25.40 -4.48
C PRO A 181 -13.02 -25.93 -3.14
N ASP A 182 -12.40 -26.97 -2.57
CA ASP A 182 -13.02 -27.80 -1.54
C ASP A 182 -12.26 -27.85 -0.19
N LEU A 183 -11.24 -27.02 0.05
CA LEU A 183 -10.51 -27.06 1.34
C LEU A 183 -10.35 -25.70 2.01
N ILE A 184 -11.28 -25.43 2.93
CA ILE A 184 -11.30 -24.27 3.83
C ILE A 184 -10.27 -24.50 4.96
N LEU A 185 -9.31 -23.59 5.09
CA LEU A 185 -8.74 -23.23 6.38
C LEU A 185 -8.92 -21.72 6.56
N SER A 186 -9.98 -21.39 7.30
CA SER A 186 -10.25 -20.07 7.83
C SER A 186 -9.13 -19.66 8.78
N ALA A 187 -8.46 -18.57 8.47
CA ALA A 187 -7.79 -17.74 9.47
C ALA A 187 -8.63 -16.46 9.60
N HIS A 188 -9.34 -16.39 10.71
CA HIS A 188 -10.07 -15.22 11.19
C HIS A 188 -9.06 -14.07 11.38
N ASP A 189 -9.33 -12.88 10.83
CA ASP A 189 -8.85 -11.65 11.47
C ASP A 189 -9.79 -10.46 11.27
N HIS A 190 -9.70 -9.55 12.23
CA HIS A 190 -10.66 -8.49 12.49
C HIS A 190 -10.56 -7.36 11.45
N LYS A 191 -11.67 -7.10 10.73
CA LYS A 191 -11.88 -5.83 10.03
C LYS A 191 -11.76 -4.68 11.03
N VAL A 192 -10.62 -4.00 10.99
CA VAL A 192 -10.42 -2.70 11.60
C VAL A 192 -9.94 -1.77 10.49
N SER A 193 -10.89 -1.30 9.68
CA SER A 193 -10.63 -0.18 8.77
C SER A 193 -10.67 1.11 9.58
N PHE A 194 -9.49 1.60 9.95
CA PHE A 194 -9.30 2.99 10.39
C PHE A 194 -8.29 3.66 9.45
N CYS A 195 -8.75 4.35 8.41
CA CYS A 195 -7.94 5.43 7.82
C CYS A 195 -8.01 6.60 8.83
N PHE A 196 -7.02 6.64 9.73
CA PHE A 196 -6.89 7.72 10.71
C PHE A 196 -6.37 8.98 10.04
N ILE A 197 -7.12 10.07 10.25
CA ILE A 197 -6.58 11.43 10.22
C ILE A 197 -5.45 11.48 11.26
N ALA A 198 -4.19 11.55 10.79
CA ALA A 198 -2.92 11.46 11.53
C ALA A 198 -2.32 10.04 11.59
N GLY A 199 -1.35 9.84 10.69
CA GLY A 199 -0.86 8.52 10.31
C GLY A 199 0.06 7.80 11.30
N PHE A 200 -0.05 6.48 11.24
CA PHE A 200 0.82 5.37 11.67
C PHE A 200 0.05 4.13 11.16
N LEU A 201 0.58 3.14 10.44
CA LEU A 201 1.81 2.38 10.56
C LEU A 201 2.01 1.66 9.20
N PHE A 202 3.24 1.66 8.66
CA PHE A 202 3.61 0.84 7.50
C PHE A 202 4.38 -0.36 8.04
N PHE A 203 3.89 -1.58 7.87
CA PHE A 203 4.70 -2.77 8.07
C PHE A 203 5.54 -2.99 6.80
N ILE A 204 6.81 -2.60 6.85
CA ILE A 204 7.83 -3.22 6.00
C ILE A 204 8.40 -4.35 6.85
N LEU A 205 8.05 -5.60 6.52
CA LEU A 205 8.78 -6.78 6.99
C LEU A 205 10.11 -6.89 6.23
#